data_AF-A0A8X7MJ37-F1
#
_entry.id   AF-A0A8X7MJ37-F1
#
_cell.length_a   1.000
_cell.length_b   1.000
_cell.length_c   1.000
_cell.angle_alpha   90.00
_cell.angle_beta   90.00
_cell.angle_gamma   90.00
#
_symmetry.space_group_name_H-M   'P 1'
#
loop_
_entity.id
_entity.type
_entity.pdbx_description
1 polymer ?
#
loop_
_entity_poly.entity_id
_entity_poly.type
_entity_poly.pdbx_seq_one_letter_code
_entity_poly.pdbx_strand_id
1 'polypeptide(L)'
;RIVTLKELGLPTTIASDDERIKALGLGALEERVRQKTKEIMIDDEVQRRRAIRLQHVAEGAEQRKREEAVETHKRKASEKEVWEATRDDRVAGWRSFQKGSKKRKGDSSNVLG
;
A
#
# COMPACT_ATOMS: atom_id res chain seq x y z
N ARG A 1 4.14 25.95 27.45
CA ARG A 1 4.10 27.42 27.68
C ARG A 1 4.17 28.20 26.37
N ILE A 2 5.25 28.10 25.58
CA ILE A 2 5.42 28.88 24.33
C ILE A 2 4.24 28.70 23.36
N VAL A 3 3.84 27.45 23.09
CA VAL A 3 2.70 27.16 22.20
C VAL A 3 1.42 27.81 22.69
N THR A 4 1.10 27.63 23.97
CA THR A 4 -0.07 28.25 24.62
C THR A 4 -0.03 29.78 24.57
N LEU A 5 1.13 30.42 24.75
CA LEU A 5 1.27 31.87 24.63
C LEU A 5 1.02 32.34 23.20
N LYS A 6 1.53 31.62 22.20
CA LYS A 6 1.26 31.91 20.78
C LYS A 6 -0.23 31.80 20.45
N GLU A 7 -0.91 30.77 20.96
CA GLU A 7 -2.36 30.59 20.78
C GLU A 7 -3.17 31.73 21.41
N LEU A 8 -2.70 32.27 22.54
CA LEU A 8 -3.29 33.43 23.21
C LEU A 8 -2.87 34.77 22.57
N GLY A 9 -2.08 34.75 21.48
CA GLY A 9 -1.57 35.96 20.84
C GLY A 9 -0.59 36.77 21.70
N LEU A 10 -0.02 36.16 22.74
CA LEU A 10 0.91 36.80 23.67
C LEU A 10 2.37 36.60 23.22
N PRO A 11 3.26 37.57 23.49
CA PRO A 11 4.68 37.42 23.25
C PRO A 11 5.25 36.21 24.00
N THR A 12 6.12 35.43 23.37
CA THR A 12 6.72 34.23 23.98
C THR A 12 7.71 34.53 25.10
N THR A 13 8.19 35.78 25.17
CA THR A 13 9.13 36.30 26.17
C THR A 13 8.43 37.06 27.31
N ILE A 14 7.09 37.03 27.36
CA ILE A 14 6.32 37.72 28.39
C ILE A 14 6.68 37.22 29.80
N ALA A 15 6.91 38.16 30.70
CA ALA A 15 7.23 37.88 32.10
C ALA A 15 6.00 37.32 32.83
N SER A 16 6.21 36.45 33.82
CA SER A 16 5.10 35.77 34.54
C SER A 16 4.24 36.73 35.36
N ASP A 17 4.76 37.90 35.71
CA ASP A 17 4.12 38.95 36.51
C ASP A 17 3.46 40.06 35.68
N ASP A 18 3.50 39.95 34.34
CA ASP A 18 2.86 40.88 33.42
C ASP A 18 1.33 40.94 33.65
N GLU A 19 0.75 42.13 33.57
CA GLU A 19 -0.67 42.38 33.77
C GLU A 19 -1.55 41.53 32.84
N ARG A 20 -1.09 41.27 31.61
CA ARG A 20 -1.80 40.43 30.63
C ARG A 20 -1.92 38.98 31.09
N ILE A 21 -0.92 38.47 31.82
CA ILE A 21 -0.98 37.12 32.40
C ILE A 21 -1.88 37.12 33.63
N LYS A 22 -1.74 38.14 34.50
CA LYS A 22 -2.60 38.29 35.68
C LYS A 22 -4.08 38.42 35.31
N ALA A 23 -4.38 39.10 34.20
CA ALA A 23 -5.73 39.27 33.68
C ALA A 23 -6.40 37.94 33.26
N LEU A 24 -5.62 36.88 32.96
CA LEU A 24 -6.16 35.55 32.69
C LEU A 24 -6.72 34.86 33.94
N GLY A 25 -6.40 35.37 35.13
CA GLY A 25 -6.73 34.77 36.42
C GLY A 25 -5.60 33.92 36.98
N LEU A 26 -5.58 33.78 38.31
CA LEU A 26 -4.58 33.01 39.04
C LEU A 26 -4.58 31.54 38.57
N GLY A 27 -3.42 31.05 38.11
CA GLY A 27 -3.24 29.64 37.71
C GLY A 27 -3.81 29.26 36.34
N ALA A 28 -4.51 30.18 35.66
CA ALA A 28 -5.20 29.87 34.40
C ALA A 28 -4.22 29.55 33.27
N LEU A 29 -3.06 30.23 33.23
CA LEU A 29 -2.04 29.98 32.23
C LEU A 29 -1.39 28.60 32.44
N GLU A 30 -1.08 28.25 33.68
CA GLU A 30 -0.47 26.97 34.05
C GLU A 30 -1.39 25.80 33.67
N GLU A 31 -2.68 25.93 33.92
CA GLU A 31 -3.66 24.90 33.55
C GLU A 31 -3.80 24.75 32.04
N ARG A 32 -3.90 25.87 31.29
CA ARG A 32 -3.91 25.83 29.82
C ARG A 32 -2.64 25.21 29.25
N VAL A 33 -1.48 25.51 29.84
CA VAL A 33 -0.21 24.89 29.46
C VAL A 33 -0.24 23.38 29.71
N ARG A 34 -0.75 22.94 30.87
CA ARG A 34 -0.88 21.52 31.20
C ARG A 34 -1.80 20.79 30.22
N GLN A 35 -2.94 21.38 29.89
CA GLN A 35 -3.88 20.85 28.90
C GLN A 35 -3.23 20.75 27.53
N LYS A 36 -2.57 21.81 27.07
CA LYS A 36 -1.89 21.82 25.77
C LYS A 36 -0.77 20.78 25.68
N THR A 37 -0.01 20.60 26.75
CA THR A 37 1.02 19.55 26.80
C THR A 37 0.39 18.16 26.65
N LYS A 38 -0.74 17.89 27.32
CA LYS A 38 -1.46 16.62 27.17
C LYS A 38 -1.96 16.41 25.73
N GLU A 39 -2.54 17.43 25.11
CA GLU A 39 -2.98 17.38 23.71
C GLU A 39 -1.83 17.00 22.77
N ILE A 40 -0.69 17.69 22.87
CA ILE A 40 0.48 17.42 22.03
C ILE A 40 0.97 15.97 22.22
N MET A 41 1.03 15.48 23.47
CA MET A 41 1.45 14.10 23.74
C MET A 41 0.49 13.06 23.13
N ILE A 42 -0.82 13.35 23.14
CA ILE A 42 -1.83 12.48 22.53
C ILE A 42 -1.68 12.52 21.01
N ASP A 43 -1.51 13.69 20.41
CA ASP A 43 -1.33 13.85 18.98
C ASP A 43 -0.08 13.12 18.49
N ASP A 44 1.04 13.25 19.18
CA ASP A 44 2.29 12.55 18.88
C ASP A 44 2.13 11.02 18.94
N GLU A 45 1.39 10.52 19.95
CA GLU A 45 1.05 9.09 20.05
C GLU A 45 0.20 8.63 18.87
N VAL A 46 -0.83 9.40 18.50
CA VAL A 46 -1.69 9.08 17.35
C VAL A 46 -0.88 9.05 16.06
N GLN A 47 0.02 10.01 15.85
CA GLN A 47 0.91 10.01 14.69
C GLN A 47 1.84 8.79 14.69
N ARG A 48 2.41 8.43 15.85
CA ARG A 48 3.25 7.23 15.97
C ARG A 48 2.49 5.96 15.61
N ARG A 49 1.26 5.80 16.11
CA ARG A 49 0.39 4.66 15.77
C ARG A 49 0.04 4.61 14.29
N ARG A 50 -0.22 5.77 13.68
CA ARG A 50 -0.50 5.86 12.23
C ARG A 50 0.73 5.47 11.40
N ALA A 51 1.91 5.95 11.77
CA ALA A 51 3.16 5.60 11.11
C ALA A 51 3.43 4.09 11.17
N ILE A 52 3.28 3.47 12.35
CA ILE A 52 3.42 2.02 12.54
C ILE A 52 2.43 1.25 11.65
N ARG A 53 1.15 1.68 11.65
CA ARG A 53 0.14 1.05 10.80
C ARG A 53 0.48 1.16 9.32
N LEU A 54 0.93 2.33 8.87
CA LEU A 54 1.31 2.56 7.49
C LEU A 54 2.51 1.69 7.10
N GLN A 55 3.49 1.56 7.99
CA GLN A 55 4.64 0.68 7.79
C GLN A 55 4.20 -0.78 7.61
N HIS A 56 3.34 -1.30 8.49
CA HIS A 56 2.83 -2.67 8.35
C HIS A 56 2.03 -2.90 7.07
N VAL A 57 1.24 -1.92 6.64
CA VAL A 57 0.51 -1.99 5.37
C VAL A 57 1.49 -2.02 4.18
N ALA A 58 2.56 -1.23 4.24
CA ALA A 58 3.61 -1.23 3.22
C ALA A 58 4.38 -2.56 3.19
N GLU A 59 4.77 -3.08 4.36
CA GLU A 59 5.41 -4.40 4.50
C GLU A 59 4.52 -5.52 3.92
N GLY A 60 3.22 -5.51 4.24
CA GLY A 60 2.27 -6.49 3.71
C GLY A 60 2.00 -6.34 2.21
N ALA A 61 2.00 -5.12 1.68
CA ALA A 61 1.90 -4.89 0.24
C ALA A 61 3.15 -5.38 -0.50
N GLU A 62 4.34 -5.16 0.06
CA GLU A 62 5.58 -5.66 -0.50
C GLU A 62 5.66 -7.19 -0.45
N GLN A 63 5.24 -7.80 0.65
CA GLN A 63 5.18 -9.25 0.77
C GLN A 63 4.26 -9.87 -0.28
N ARG A 64 3.02 -9.35 -0.44
CA ARG A 64 2.10 -9.82 -1.48
C ARG A 64 2.69 -9.69 -2.89
N LYS A 65 3.38 -8.59 -3.17
CA LYS A 65 4.04 -8.39 -4.46
C LYS A 65 5.17 -9.40 -4.71
N ARG A 66 5.93 -9.75 -3.67
CA ARG A 66 6.98 -10.78 -3.75
C ARG A 66 6.37 -12.16 -3.98
N GLU A 67 5.31 -12.51 -3.26
CA GLU A 67 4.60 -13.78 -3.41
C GLU A 67 3.96 -13.92 -4.80
N GLU A 68 3.30 -12.88 -5.31
CA GLU A 68 2.74 -12.84 -6.66
C GLU A 68 3.83 -12.98 -7.74
N ALA A 69 4.99 -12.34 -7.57
CA ALA A 69 6.10 -12.51 -8.50
C ALA A 69 6.62 -13.96 -8.54
N VAL A 70 6.68 -14.63 -7.39
CA VAL A 70 7.07 -16.04 -7.30
C VAL A 70 6.00 -16.95 -7.91
N GLU A 71 4.73 -16.71 -7.63
CA GLU A 71 3.62 -17.49 -8.18
C GLU A 71 3.55 -17.35 -9.71
N THR A 72 3.64 -16.13 -10.22
CA THR A 72 3.64 -15.89 -11.67
C THR A 72 4.86 -16.51 -12.35
N HIS A 73 6.03 -16.48 -11.71
CA HIS A 73 7.20 -17.19 -12.20
C HIS A 73 6.97 -18.71 -12.21
N LYS A 74 6.42 -19.28 -11.12
CA LYS A 74 6.09 -20.70 -11.03
C LYS A 74 5.06 -21.11 -12.09
N ARG A 75 4.01 -20.31 -12.29
CA ARG A 75 2.98 -20.53 -13.32
C ARG A 75 3.60 -20.57 -14.71
N LYS A 76 4.43 -19.58 -15.05
CA LYS A 76 5.14 -19.56 -16.34
C LYS A 76 6.08 -20.75 -16.52
N ALA A 77 6.77 -21.16 -15.46
CA ALA A 77 7.64 -22.33 -15.49
C ALA A 77 6.84 -23.62 -15.73
N SER A 78 5.71 -23.81 -15.02
CA SER A 78 4.84 -24.98 -15.23
C SER A 78 4.19 -24.98 -16.61
N GLU A 79 3.78 -23.82 -17.12
CA GLU A 79 3.25 -23.70 -18.49
C GLU A 79 4.30 -24.09 -19.52
N LYS A 80 5.56 -23.66 -19.32
CA LYS A 80 6.68 -24.05 -20.19
C LYS A 80 6.96 -25.55 -20.12
N GLU A 81 6.94 -26.13 -18.93
CA GLU A 81 7.13 -27.57 -18.75
C GLU A 81 6.05 -28.38 -19.47
N VAL A 82 4.77 -28.04 -19.27
CA VAL A 82 3.64 -28.66 -19.97
C VAL A 82 3.75 -28.43 -21.48
N TRP A 83 4.18 -27.25 -21.90
CA TRP A 83 4.39 -26.92 -23.30
C TRP A 83 5.43 -27.84 -23.94
N GLU A 84 6.58 -28.07 -23.30
CA GLU A 84 7.59 -28.98 -23.82
C GLU A 84 7.17 -30.45 -23.70
N ALA A 85 6.51 -30.86 -22.61
CA ALA A 85 6.03 -32.23 -22.44
C ALA A 85 5.03 -32.65 -23.53
N THR A 86 4.14 -31.75 -23.92
CA THR A 86 3.13 -32.00 -24.98
C THR A 86 3.64 -31.66 -26.38
N ARG A 87 4.92 -31.31 -26.53
CA ARG A 87 5.51 -30.89 -27.81
C ARG A 87 5.36 -31.96 -28.89
N ASP A 88 5.74 -33.19 -28.58
CA ASP A 88 5.77 -34.26 -29.57
C ASP A 88 4.36 -34.60 -30.08
N ASP A 89 3.38 -34.64 -29.18
CA ASP A 89 1.97 -34.82 -29.53
C ASP A 89 1.44 -33.66 -30.38
N ARG A 90 1.74 -32.41 -30.01
CA ARG A 90 1.36 -31.24 -30.80
C ARG A 90 2.01 -31.25 -32.19
N VAL A 91 3.29 -31.60 -32.29
CA VAL A 91 4.02 -31.69 -33.57
C VAL A 91 3.49 -32.84 -34.42
N ALA A 92 3.16 -33.99 -33.81
CA ALA A 92 2.54 -35.12 -34.49
C ALA A 92 1.16 -34.75 -35.04
N GLY A 93 0.33 -34.08 -34.24
CA GLY A 93 -0.98 -33.54 -34.64
C GLY A 93 -0.86 -32.50 -35.76
N TRP A 94 0.12 -31.60 -35.70
CA TRP A 94 0.38 -30.65 -36.78
C TRP A 94 0.80 -31.35 -38.07
N ARG A 95 1.73 -32.31 -37.98
CA ARG A 95 2.20 -33.09 -39.13
C ARG A 95 1.07 -33.89 -39.77
N SER A 96 0.15 -34.44 -38.98
CA SER A 96 -1.01 -35.18 -39.50
C SER A 96 -2.03 -34.25 -40.16
N PHE A 97 -2.31 -33.07 -39.59
CA PHE A 97 -3.15 -32.03 -40.19
C PHE A 97 -2.61 -31.57 -41.56
N GLN A 98 -1.31 -31.28 -41.65
CA GLN A 98 -0.66 -30.89 -42.90
C GLN A 98 -0.67 -32.02 -43.95
N LYS A 99 -0.58 -33.29 -43.54
CA LYS A 99 -0.71 -34.43 -44.46
C LYS A 99 -2.17 -34.64 -44.89
N GLY A 100 -3.14 -34.37 -44.01
CA GLY A 100 -4.58 -34.45 -44.27
C GLY A 100 -5.09 -33.40 -45.27
N SER A 101 -4.48 -32.21 -45.31
CA SER A 101 -4.86 -31.14 -46.26
C SER A 101 -4.54 -31.48 -47.72
N LYS A 102 -3.59 -32.38 -47.98
CA LYS A 102 -3.34 -32.90 -49.34
C LYS A 102 -4.36 -33.95 -49.81
N LYS A 103 -5.16 -34.54 -48.92
CA LYS A 103 -6.10 -35.62 -49.26
C LYS A 103 -7.57 -35.18 -49.39
N ARG A 104 -7.90 -33.91 -49.08
CA ARG A 104 -9.25 -33.36 -49.27
C ARG A 104 -9.26 -32.18 -50.26
N LYS A 105 -8.97 -32.49 -51.53
CA LYS A 105 -9.52 -31.69 -52.65
C LYS A 105 -10.89 -32.28 -52.97
N GLY A 106 -11.92 -31.76 -52.31
CA GLY A 106 -13.32 -32.15 -52.52
C GLY A 106 -14.00 -32.66 -51.25
N ASP A 107 -14.26 -31.77 -50.30
CA ASP A 107 -15.59 -31.67 -49.68
C ASP A 107 -15.65 -30.37 -48.87
N SER A 108 -16.31 -29.37 -49.43
CA SER A 108 -16.63 -28.11 -48.76
C SER A 108 -17.96 -28.28 -48.03
N SER A 109 -17.93 -28.84 -46.82
CA SER A 109 -19.06 -28.77 -45.90
C SER A 109 -18.59 -28.27 -44.54
N ASN A 110 -18.58 -26.95 -44.44
CA ASN A 110 -19.00 -26.16 -43.29
C ASN A 110 -19.17 -26.94 -41.96
N VAL A 111 -18.19 -26.87 -41.06
CA VAL A 111 -18.41 -26.99 -39.60
C VAL A 111 -17.43 -26.09 -38.87
N LEU A 112 -17.91 -24.86 -38.60
CA LEU A 112 -17.91 -24.11 -37.32
C LEU A 112 -16.57 -23.92 -36.58
N GLY A 113 -16.30 -22.76 -35.97
CA GLY A 113 -17.22 -21.83 -35.32
C GLY A 113 -16.75 -21.67 -33.88
#